data_AF-A0A556MRI0-F1
#
_entry.id   AF-A0A556MRI0-F1
#
_cell.length_a   1.000
_cell.length_b   1.000
_cell.length_c   1.000
_cell.angle_alpha   90.00
_cell.angle_beta   90.00
_cell.angle_gamma   90.00
#
_symmetry.space_group_name_H-M   'P 1'
#
loop_
_entity.id
_entity.type
_entity.pdbx_description
1 polymer ?
#
loop_
_entity_poly.entity_id
_entity_poly.type
_entity_poly.pdbx_seq_one_letter_code
_entity_poly.pdbx_strand_id
1 'polypeptide(L)'
;MNSKPFNKTYAIVAYCTLIGWIVSLIRVSSLTGEERSFTAFHLRQMLILMLFGSAVSIVNTVLFFLPYFGFIVINILSFMLFICWLLGLIASVRGKQTGVSFVIRAAENMLGDMFE
;
A
#
# COMPACT_ATOMS: atom_id res chain seq x y z
N MET A 1 1.11 -26.44 20.85
CA MET A 1 1.18 -26.51 19.37
C MET A 1 2.08 -25.38 18.91
N ASN A 2 3.25 -25.69 18.35
CA ASN A 2 4.16 -24.65 17.82
C ASN A 2 3.74 -24.43 16.36
N SER A 3 2.83 -23.49 16.10
CA SER A 3 2.48 -23.11 14.73
C SER A 3 3.76 -22.58 14.07
N LYS A 4 4.11 -23.10 12.89
CA LYS A 4 5.16 -22.46 12.08
C LYS A 4 4.74 -20.99 11.89
N PRO A 5 5.65 -20.03 12.09
CA PRO A 5 5.35 -18.64 11.77
C PRO A 5 5.03 -18.56 10.27
N PHE A 6 3.91 -17.91 9.94
CA PHE A 6 3.47 -17.76 8.56
C PHE A 6 4.44 -16.87 7.76
N ASN A 7 4.54 -17.11 6.46
CA ASN A 7 5.48 -16.42 5.58
C ASN A 7 4.96 -15.03 5.18
N LYS A 8 5.68 -13.99 5.63
CA LYS A 8 5.40 -12.57 5.34
C LYS A 8 6.10 -12.00 4.10
N THR A 9 6.85 -12.83 3.35
CA THR A 9 7.74 -12.36 2.28
C THR A 9 7.01 -11.57 1.21
N TYR A 10 5.89 -12.09 0.70
CA TYR A 10 5.14 -11.41 -0.36
C TYR A 10 4.51 -10.10 0.11
N ALA A 11 4.02 -10.04 1.34
CA ALA A 11 3.54 -8.78 1.91
C ALA A 11 4.63 -7.71 2.02
N ILE A 12 5.89 -8.08 2.34
CA ILE A 12 7.02 -7.14 2.37
C ILE A 12 7.40 -6.72 0.94
N VAL A 13 7.55 -7.70 0.04
CA VAL A 13 7.94 -7.49 -1.36
C VAL A 13 6.95 -6.56 -2.08
N ALA A 14 5.66 -6.59 -1.71
CA ALA A 14 4.64 -5.72 -2.26
C ALA A 14 4.96 -4.22 -2.12
N TYR A 15 5.73 -3.81 -1.11
CA TYR A 15 6.09 -2.40 -0.87
C TYR A 15 7.40 -1.97 -1.53
N CYS A 16 8.24 -2.91 -1.98
CA CYS A 16 9.59 -2.59 -2.42
C CYS A 16 9.64 -1.83 -3.76
N THR A 17 8.90 -2.33 -4.76
CA THR A 17 8.83 -1.75 -6.10
C THR A 17 7.50 -2.10 -6.74
N LEU A 18 7.15 -1.43 -7.84
CA LEU A 18 6.00 -1.83 -8.67
C LEU A 18 6.12 -3.29 -9.15
N ILE A 19 7.34 -3.72 -9.50
CA ILE A 19 7.61 -5.12 -9.88
C ILE A 19 7.36 -6.05 -8.70
N GLY A 20 7.81 -5.70 -7.49
CA GLY A 20 7.55 -6.47 -6.28
C GLY A 20 6.06 -6.56 -5.94
N TRP A 21 5.32 -5.49 -6.17
CA TRP A 21 3.86 -5.48 -6.05
C TRP A 21 3.21 -6.47 -7.03
N ILE A 22 3.60 -6.45 -8.32
CA ILE A 22 3.09 -7.38 -9.34
C ILE A 22 3.44 -8.84 -8.99
N VAL A 23 4.67 -9.11 -8.56
CA VAL A 23 5.07 -10.45 -8.12
C VAL A 23 4.19 -10.92 -6.97
N SER A 24 3.93 -10.05 -5.99
CA SER A 24 3.08 -10.39 -4.83
C SER A 24 1.64 -10.65 -5.25
N LEU A 25 1.12 -9.86 -6.20
CA LEU A 25 -0.20 -10.05 -6.80
C LEU A 25 -0.33 -11.42 -7.49
N ILE A 26 0.66 -11.82 -8.27
CA ILE A 26 0.62 -13.14 -8.95
C ILE A 26 0.66 -14.28 -7.92
N ARG A 27 1.39 -14.09 -6.82
CA ARG A 27 1.62 -15.15 -5.82
C ARG A 27 0.47 -15.33 -4.84
N VAL A 28 -0.33 -14.28 -4.56
CA VAL A 28 -1.38 -14.32 -3.53
C VAL A 28 -2.42 -15.40 -3.77
N SER A 29 -2.73 -15.72 -5.04
CA SER A 29 -3.69 -16.76 -5.43
C SER A 29 -3.27 -18.18 -5.05
N SER A 30 -1.97 -18.42 -4.89
CA SER A 30 -1.42 -19.72 -4.49
C SER A 30 -1.23 -19.85 -2.97
N LEU A 31 -1.42 -18.76 -2.21
CA LEU A 31 -1.31 -18.77 -0.76
C LEU A 31 -2.63 -19.24 -0.13
N THR A 32 -2.57 -19.74 1.10
CA THR A 32 -3.76 -20.18 1.85
C THR A 32 -3.72 -19.67 3.29
N GLY A 33 -4.90 -19.61 3.92
CA GLY A 33 -5.04 -19.22 5.32
C GLY A 33 -4.50 -17.82 5.64
N GLU A 34 -3.78 -17.72 6.76
CA GLU A 34 -3.25 -16.45 7.30
C GLU A 34 -2.29 -15.76 6.32
N GLU A 35 -1.46 -16.51 5.60
CA GLU A 35 -0.52 -15.94 4.61
C GLU A 35 -1.23 -15.21 3.48
N ARG A 36 -2.35 -15.78 3.01
CA ARG A 36 -3.18 -15.18 1.95
C ARG A 36 -3.82 -13.90 2.44
N SER A 37 -4.52 -13.94 3.57
CA SER A 37 -5.18 -12.76 4.15
C SER A 37 -4.18 -11.64 4.45
N PHE A 38 -3.01 -11.99 5.01
CA PHE A 38 -1.96 -11.04 5.30
C PHE A 38 -1.38 -10.37 4.04
N THR A 39 -1.08 -11.18 3.02
CA THR A 39 -0.55 -10.68 1.74
C THR A 39 -1.59 -9.85 0.99
N ALA A 40 -2.86 -10.29 0.97
CA ALA A 40 -3.96 -9.58 0.35
C ALA A 40 -4.19 -8.20 0.98
N PHE A 41 -4.20 -8.11 2.31
CA PHE A 41 -4.31 -6.84 3.03
C PHE A 41 -3.23 -5.84 2.60
N HIS A 42 -1.96 -6.26 2.59
CA HIS A 42 -0.84 -5.40 2.22
C HIS A 42 -0.82 -5.06 0.72
N LEU A 43 -1.31 -5.96 -0.15
CA LEU A 43 -1.54 -5.67 -1.57
C LEU A 43 -2.58 -4.56 -1.77
N ARG A 44 -3.74 -4.64 -1.08
CA ARG A 44 -4.79 -3.59 -1.12
C ARG A 44 -4.25 -2.26 -0.62
N GLN A 45 -3.56 -2.29 0.51
CA GLN A 45 -3.03 -1.10 1.14
C GLN A 45 -1.94 -0.42 0.28
N MET A 46 -1.07 -1.19 -0.37
CA MET A 46 -0.09 -0.63 -1.30
C MET A 46 -0.76 -0.10 -2.58
N LEU A 47 -1.74 -0.82 -3.12
CA LEU A 47 -2.44 -0.38 -4.33
C LEU A 47 -3.19 0.94 -4.11
N ILE A 48 -3.88 1.11 -2.97
CA ILE A 48 -4.56 2.38 -2.70
C ILE A 48 -3.56 3.55 -2.58
N LEU A 49 -2.37 3.30 -2.03
CA LEU A 49 -1.30 4.30 -1.98
C LEU A 49 -0.78 4.65 -3.38
N MET A 50 -0.65 3.67 -4.27
CA MET A 50 -0.31 3.90 -5.68
C MET A 50 -1.39 4.72 -6.41
N LEU A 51 -2.66 4.43 -6.15
CA LEU A 51 -3.79 5.16 -6.72
C LEU A 51 -3.81 6.62 -6.23
N PHE A 52 -3.62 6.85 -4.94
CA PHE A 52 -3.50 8.21 -4.40
C PHE A 52 -2.26 8.94 -4.92
N GLY A 53 -1.11 8.27 -5.03
CA GLY A 53 0.10 8.86 -5.64
C GLY A 53 -0.10 9.25 -7.10
N SER A 54 -0.82 8.42 -7.86
CA SER A 54 -1.20 8.71 -9.24
C SER A 54 -2.14 9.92 -9.31
N ALA A 55 -3.13 10.00 -8.42
CA ALA A 55 -4.03 11.14 -8.33
C ALA A 55 -3.31 12.45 -7.98
N VAL A 56 -2.36 12.42 -7.04
CA VAL A 56 -1.51 13.59 -6.71
C VAL A 56 -0.69 14.03 -7.92
N SER A 57 -0.17 13.10 -8.71
CA SER A 57 0.58 13.40 -9.93
C SER A 57 -0.28 14.10 -10.99
N ILE A 58 -1.54 13.69 -11.14
CA ILE A 58 -2.51 14.35 -12.04
C ILE A 58 -2.82 15.77 -11.54
N VAL A 59 -3.06 15.95 -10.24
CA VAL A 59 -3.33 17.26 -9.63
C VAL A 59 -2.13 18.21 -9.81
N ASN A 60 -0.90 17.71 -9.69
CA ASN A 60 0.30 18.51 -9.92
C ASN A 60 0.34 19.13 -11.33
N THR A 61 -0.07 18.38 -12.37
CA THR A 61 -0.16 18.90 -13.74
C THR A 61 -1.15 20.06 -13.87
N VAL A 62 -2.26 20.02 -13.12
CA VAL A 62 -3.28 21.08 -13.13
C VAL A 62 -2.82 22.31 -12.32
N LEU A 63 -2.14 22.10 -11.19
CA LEU A 63 -1.68 23.18 -10.32
C LEU A 63 -0.41 23.89 -10.81
N PHE A 64 0.19 23.43 -11.92
CA PHE A 64 1.37 24.04 -12.53
C PHE A 64 1.20 25.56 -12.79
N PHE A 65 -0.01 26.03 -13.04
CA PHE A 65 -0.32 27.44 -13.27
C PHE A 65 -0.23 28.33 -12.02
N LEU A 66 -0.14 27.75 -10.81
CA LEU A 66 -0.01 28.45 -9.52
C LEU A 66 1.29 28.00 -8.81
N PRO A 67 2.47 28.51 -9.23
CA PRO A 67 3.76 27.89 -8.90
C PRO A 67 4.08 27.81 -7.41
N TYR A 68 3.78 28.85 -6.62
CA TYR A 68 4.12 28.85 -5.19
C TYR A 68 3.19 27.98 -4.33
N PHE A 69 1.87 28.04 -4.58
CA PHE A 69 0.90 27.27 -3.80
C PHE A 69 0.91 25.79 -4.19
N GLY A 70 0.99 25.50 -5.50
CA GLY A 70 1.08 24.13 -6.00
C GLY A 70 2.29 23.38 -5.45
N PHE A 71 3.46 24.04 -5.41
CA PHE A 71 4.69 23.42 -4.90
C PHE A 71 4.55 22.96 -3.44
N ILE A 72 4.05 23.83 -2.55
CA ILE A 72 3.93 23.51 -1.12
C ILE A 72 2.96 22.35 -0.91
N VAL A 73 1.78 22.40 -1.54
CA VAL A 73 0.74 21.39 -1.38
C VAL A 73 1.21 20.01 -1.85
N ILE A 74 1.85 19.94 -3.02
CA ILE A 74 2.33 18.68 -3.57
C ILE A 74 3.42 18.07 -2.70
N ASN A 75 4.37 18.86 -2.19
CA ASN A 75 5.40 18.35 -1.29
C ASN A 75 4.81 17.78 0.01
N ILE A 76 3.82 18.45 0.61
CA ILE A 76 3.14 17.96 1.81
C ILE A 76 2.42 16.64 1.52
N LEU A 77 1.64 16.57 0.44
CA LEU A 77 0.91 15.35 0.06
C LEU A 77 1.86 14.19 -0.24
N SER A 78 2.93 14.42 -1.00
CA SER A 78 3.95 13.41 -1.29
C SER A 78 4.63 12.91 -0.01
N PHE A 79 4.93 13.80 0.92
CA PHE A 79 5.53 13.43 2.21
C PHE A 79 4.55 12.61 3.08
N MET A 80 3.27 12.98 3.12
CA MET A 80 2.23 12.20 3.81
C MET A 80 2.07 10.80 3.21
N LEU A 81 2.05 10.68 1.88
CA LEU A 81 1.99 9.38 1.19
C LEU A 81 3.23 8.53 1.47
N PHE A 82 4.42 9.15 1.51
CA PHE A 82 5.65 8.47 1.86
C PHE A 82 5.63 7.92 3.29
N ILE A 83 5.11 8.69 4.26
CA ILE A 83 4.91 8.20 5.63
C ILE A 83 3.93 7.02 5.66
N CYS A 84 2.81 7.12 4.94
CA CYS A 84 1.83 6.02 4.89
C CYS A 84 2.44 4.74 4.31
N TRP A 85 3.22 4.86 3.24
CA TRP A 85 3.97 3.76 2.63
C TRP A 85 4.97 3.14 3.63
N LEU A 86 5.73 3.98 4.34
CA LEU A 86 6.71 3.51 5.32
C LEU A 86 6.03 2.78 6.49
N LEU A 87 4.90 3.28 6.98
CA LEU A 87 4.13 2.63 8.04
C LEU A 87 3.57 1.27 7.58
N GLY A 88 3.09 1.18 6.34
CA GLY A 88 2.66 -0.09 5.73
C GLY A 88 3.80 -1.11 5.62
N LEU A 89 4.98 -0.66 5.18
CA LEU A 89 6.19 -1.49 5.12
C LEU A 89 6.64 -1.96 6.51
N ILE A 90 6.67 -1.07 7.50
CA ILE A 90 7.02 -1.44 8.88
C ILE A 90 6.01 -2.43 9.46
N ALA A 91 4.72 -2.24 9.18
CA ALA A 91 3.66 -3.13 9.59
C ALA A 91 3.82 -4.53 8.97
N SER A 92 4.13 -4.61 7.67
CA SER A 92 4.35 -5.90 6.98
C SER A 92 5.56 -6.65 7.53
N VAL A 93 6.65 -5.94 7.81
CA VAL A 93 7.85 -6.50 8.47
C VAL A 93 7.51 -7.03 9.88
N ARG A 94 6.61 -6.36 10.61
CA ARG A 94 6.18 -6.75 11.95
C ARG A 94 5.07 -7.81 11.96
N GLY A 95 4.58 -8.25 10.81
CA GLY A 95 3.48 -9.23 10.75
C GLY A 95 2.15 -8.64 11.21
N LYS A 96 1.92 -7.32 11.05
CA LYS A 96 0.70 -6.64 11.50
C LYS A 96 -0.10 -6.10 10.32
N GLN A 97 -1.40 -6.40 10.28
CA GLN A 97 -2.35 -5.77 9.36
C GLN A 97 -2.76 -4.39 9.89
N THR A 98 -1.85 -3.42 9.81
CA THR A 98 -2.09 -2.05 10.31
C THR A 98 -1.52 -1.00 9.37
N GLY A 99 -1.77 0.28 9.68
CA GLY A 99 -1.49 1.43 8.84
C GLY A 99 -2.30 2.65 9.29
N VAL A 100 -2.27 3.71 8.50
CA VAL A 100 -3.04 4.92 8.79
C VAL A 100 -4.53 4.64 8.57
N SER A 101 -5.39 5.00 9.53
CA SER A 101 -6.81 4.64 9.53
C SER A 101 -7.55 5.05 8.25
N PHE A 102 -7.23 6.20 7.67
CA PHE A 102 -7.81 6.64 6.40
C PHE A 102 -7.41 5.70 5.23
N VAL A 103 -6.14 5.32 5.15
CA VAL A 103 -5.62 4.43 4.10
C VAL A 103 -6.22 3.04 4.21
N ILE A 104 -6.35 2.51 5.43
CA ILE A 104 -7.00 1.21 5.67
C ILE A 104 -8.45 1.26 5.21
N ARG A 105 -9.23 2.26 5.63
CA ARG A 105 -10.63 2.38 5.23
C ARG A 105 -10.78 2.51 3.72
N ALA A 106 -9.93 3.31 3.07
CA ALA A 106 -9.94 3.45 1.62
C ALA A 106 -9.59 2.14 0.92
N ALA A 107 -8.57 1.40 1.39
CA ALA A 107 -8.21 0.10 0.87
C ALA A 107 -9.35 -0.93 0.99
N GLU A 108 -9.97 -1.03 2.16
CA GLU A 108 -11.06 -1.99 2.41
C GLU A 108 -12.33 -1.62 1.63
N ASN A 109 -12.75 -0.35 1.67
CA ASN A 109 -13.98 0.08 0.99
C ASN A 109 -13.89 -0.01 -0.53
N MET A 110 -12.70 0.21 -1.11
CA MET A 110 -12.52 0.25 -2.55
C MET A 110 -12.03 -1.08 -3.14
N LEU A 111 -11.34 -1.91 -2.35
CA LEU A 111 -10.61 -3.07 -2.85
C LEU A 111 -10.81 -4.35 -2.02
N GLY A 112 -11.68 -4.35 -0.99
CA GLY A 112 -11.81 -5.40 0.03
C GLY A 112 -11.68 -6.83 -0.52
N ASP A 113 -12.48 -7.16 -1.53
CA ASP A 113 -12.59 -8.53 -2.06
C ASP A 113 -11.65 -8.81 -3.26
N MET A 114 -10.84 -7.84 -3.69
CA MET A 114 -10.14 -7.92 -4.97
C MET A 114 -8.98 -8.91 -5.01
N PHE A 115 -8.40 -9.26 -3.86
CA PHE A 115 -7.24 -10.15 -3.74
C PHE A 115 -7.50 -11.36 -2.82
N GLU A 116 -8.77 -11.55 -2.42
CA GLU A 116 -9.20 -12.73 -1.65
C GLU A 116 -9.43 -13.96 -2.52
#